data_AF-A0A5J4SQ39-F1
#
_entry.id   AF-A0A5J4SQ39-F1
#
_cell.length_a   1.000
_cell.length_b   1.000
_cell.length_c   1.000
_cell.angle_alpha   90.00
_cell.angle_beta   90.00
_cell.angle_gamma   90.00
#
_symmetry.space_group_name_H-M   'P 1'
#
loop_
_entity.id
_entity.type
_entity.pdbx_description
1 polymer ?
#
loop_
_entity_poly.entity_id
_entity_poly.type
_entity_poly.pdbx_seq_one_letter_code
_entity_poly.pdbx_strand_id
1 'polypeptide(L)'
;DTQIDEIMMANTECLYTVDVYDDFQKLCDVEDRIGPYITIPFNGLQQLITEFISSTAISIQSFESGNVDLYNPDFFNIIFTSIADIHAGIEHISYIFIQLLEKHTSLFALLNIILFVAAIALLVLISFGLITPIPNTLNDISQISAQIEQLAKLHQIERVEWKEDMATEIPRLDLGHKKVLETIMCVVDKVKKIETGPLISQEDADNIILEQFDELLLVTTAQFADEEKLMRKFEFPAIAMKQHFSAHVSLFRKLMAFHEKCAKVKKSESQPSANDMLIFFSTWITPHFTSMDIDIGMFLEDIKNRG
;
A
#
# COMPACT_ATOMS: atom_id res chain seq x y z
N ASP A 1 -24.87 45.15 18.08
CA ASP A 1 -26.17 45.36 18.75
C ASP A 1 -26.55 46.81 18.96
N THR A 2 -26.18 47.72 18.05
CA THR A 2 -26.57 49.14 18.13
C THR A 2 -28.08 49.36 18.01
N GLN A 3 -28.82 48.43 17.39
CA GLN A 3 -30.27 48.51 17.21
C GLN A 3 -31.06 48.12 18.47
N ILE A 4 -30.53 47.20 19.30
CA ILE A 4 -31.16 46.86 20.58
C ILE A 4 -30.94 48.00 21.57
N ASP A 5 -29.73 48.57 21.59
CA ASP A 5 -29.39 49.74 22.41
C ASP A 5 -30.30 50.93 22.07
N GLU A 6 -30.67 51.09 20.79
CA GLU A 6 -31.62 52.11 20.34
C GLU A 6 -33.02 51.91 20.96
N ILE A 7 -33.57 50.69 20.95
CA ILE A 7 -34.88 50.43 21.57
C ILE A 7 -34.83 50.59 23.10
N MET A 8 -33.71 50.20 23.72
CA MET A 8 -33.56 50.20 25.17
C MET A 8 -33.34 51.60 25.75
N MET A 9 -32.64 52.48 25.03
CA MET A 9 -32.10 53.72 25.58
C MET A 9 -32.33 54.97 24.72
N ALA A 10 -32.74 54.86 23.46
CA ALA A 10 -32.95 56.05 22.63
C ALA A 10 -34.18 56.83 23.09
N ASN A 11 -34.09 58.15 22.97
CA ASN A 11 -35.19 59.05 23.28
C ASN A 11 -36.32 58.84 22.27
N THR A 12 -37.50 58.45 22.74
CA THR A 12 -38.66 58.16 21.91
C THR A 12 -39.96 58.59 22.58
N GLU A 13 -40.95 58.92 21.77
CA GLU A 13 -42.32 59.17 22.23
C GLU A 13 -43.15 57.87 22.25
N CYS A 14 -42.67 56.83 21.56
CA CYS A 14 -43.41 55.58 21.33
C CYS A 14 -42.47 54.42 21.01
N LEU A 15 -42.77 53.22 21.50
CA LEU A 15 -42.00 52.01 21.17
C LEU A 15 -42.63 51.16 20.07
N TYR A 16 -43.78 51.59 19.54
CA TYR A 16 -44.36 51.00 18.34
C TYR A 16 -43.49 51.28 17.12
N THR A 17 -43.26 50.24 16.33
CA THR A 17 -42.55 50.35 15.05
C THR A 17 -43.39 49.77 13.92
N VAL A 18 -43.29 50.43 12.76
CA VAL A 18 -44.01 50.04 11.53
C VAL A 18 -43.58 48.64 11.06
N ASP A 19 -42.37 48.21 11.43
CA ASP A 19 -41.83 46.90 11.07
C ASP A 19 -42.54 45.72 11.77
N VAL A 20 -43.29 45.98 12.84
CA VAL A 20 -44.02 44.95 13.63
C VAL A 20 -45.54 45.15 13.55
N TYR A 21 -46.02 46.39 13.41
CA TYR A 21 -47.45 46.72 13.44
C TYR A 21 -47.84 47.82 12.43
N ASP A 22 -48.73 47.49 11.48
CA ASP A 22 -49.11 48.39 10.37
C ASP A 22 -50.02 49.58 10.76
N ASP A 23 -50.80 49.49 11.85
CA ASP A 23 -51.91 50.44 12.14
C ASP A 23 -51.77 51.28 13.44
N PHE A 24 -50.67 51.12 14.18
CA PHE A 24 -50.57 51.66 15.56
C PHE A 24 -49.94 53.06 15.67
N GLN A 25 -49.46 53.66 14.58
CA GLN A 25 -48.85 55.00 14.61
C GLN A 25 -49.82 56.07 15.15
N LYS A 26 -51.13 55.91 14.90
CA LYS A 26 -52.18 56.81 15.40
C LYS A 26 -52.31 56.82 16.93
N LEU A 27 -51.85 55.77 17.62
CA LEU A 27 -51.84 55.72 19.09
C LEU A 27 -50.66 56.47 19.67
N CYS A 28 -49.53 56.54 18.95
CA CYS A 28 -48.37 57.34 19.33
C CYS A 28 -48.65 58.85 19.27
N ASP A 29 -49.53 59.28 18.35
CA ASP A 29 -49.86 60.68 18.10
C ASP A 29 -50.84 61.29 19.14
N VAL A 30 -51.27 60.52 20.15
CA VAL A 30 -52.18 60.99 21.19
C VAL A 30 -51.39 61.72 22.28
N GLU A 31 -51.65 63.02 22.45
CA GLU A 31 -51.10 63.84 23.53
C GLU A 31 -51.52 63.26 24.91
N ASP A 32 -50.59 63.19 25.86
CA ASP A 32 -50.77 62.64 27.22
C ASP A 32 -51.28 61.19 27.31
N ARG A 33 -51.06 60.36 26.27
CA ARG A 33 -51.56 58.97 26.19
C ARG A 33 -51.12 58.03 27.32
N ILE A 34 -50.01 58.31 28.01
CA ILE A 34 -49.46 57.49 29.11
C ILE A 34 -49.89 58.03 30.49
N GLY A 35 -50.69 59.11 30.51
CA GLY A 35 -51.13 59.78 31.73
C GLY A 35 -50.08 60.75 32.30
N PRO A 36 -50.42 61.44 33.41
CA PRO A 36 -49.69 62.64 33.86
C PRO A 36 -48.36 62.36 34.57
N TYR A 37 -48.06 61.09 34.89
CA TYR A 37 -46.90 60.73 35.69
C TYR A 37 -45.70 60.23 34.87
N ILE A 38 -45.90 59.95 33.58
CA ILE A 38 -44.82 59.52 32.67
C ILE A 38 -44.57 60.63 31.66
N THR A 39 -43.37 61.21 31.70
CA THR A 39 -43.00 62.28 30.78
C THR A 39 -42.68 61.72 29.41
N ILE A 40 -43.32 62.29 28.38
CA ILE A 40 -42.98 62.07 26.98
C ILE A 40 -42.11 63.26 26.51
N PRO A 41 -41.00 63.04 25.79
CA PRO A 41 -40.44 61.73 25.39
C PRO A 41 -39.68 61.04 26.53
N PHE A 42 -39.47 59.73 26.42
CA PHE A 42 -38.74 58.90 27.38
C PHE A 42 -37.58 58.15 26.72
N ASN A 43 -36.56 57.79 27.50
CA ASN A 43 -35.37 57.07 27.03
C ASN A 43 -35.62 55.56 26.96
N GLY A 44 -36.29 55.15 25.89
CA GLY A 44 -36.48 53.76 25.49
C GLY A 44 -37.22 52.89 26.51
N LEU A 45 -37.15 51.58 26.28
CA LEU A 45 -37.82 50.58 27.12
C LEU A 45 -37.33 50.61 28.58
N GLN A 46 -36.06 50.94 28.81
CA GLN A 46 -35.48 50.94 30.15
C GLN A 46 -36.10 52.01 31.05
N GLN A 47 -36.23 53.25 30.55
CA GLN A 47 -36.88 54.30 31.33
C GLN A 47 -38.37 54.01 31.47
N LEU A 48 -39.04 53.57 30.40
CA LEU A 48 -40.49 53.32 30.42
C LEU A 48 -40.89 52.30 31.49
N ILE A 49 -40.17 51.18 31.62
CA ILE A 49 -40.47 50.17 32.66
C ILE A 49 -40.32 50.76 34.06
N THR A 50 -39.30 51.60 34.26
CA THR A 50 -39.03 52.23 35.56
C THR A 50 -40.12 53.23 35.92
N GLU A 51 -40.50 54.09 34.98
CA GLU A 51 -41.55 55.10 35.16
C GLU A 51 -42.92 54.46 35.30
N PHE A 52 -43.20 53.36 34.59
CA PHE A 52 -44.42 52.58 34.73
C PHE A 52 -44.62 52.06 36.15
N ILE A 53 -43.58 51.45 36.73
CA ILE A 53 -43.62 50.94 38.11
C ILE A 53 -43.84 52.08 39.10
N SER A 54 -43.09 53.18 38.96
CA SER A 54 -43.18 54.36 39.83
C SER A 54 -44.56 55.02 39.76
N SER A 55 -45.05 55.29 38.55
CA SER A 55 -46.32 55.95 38.27
C SER A 55 -47.52 55.13 38.74
N THR A 56 -47.47 53.81 38.55
CA THR A 56 -48.51 52.91 39.06
C THR A 56 -48.55 52.94 40.59
N ALA A 57 -47.39 52.94 41.26
CA ALA A 57 -47.34 53.03 42.71
C ALA A 57 -47.89 54.36 43.25
N ILE A 58 -47.55 55.49 42.61
CA ILE A 58 -48.07 56.82 42.96
C ILE A 58 -49.59 56.88 42.76
N SER A 59 -50.08 56.39 41.62
CA SER A 59 -51.51 56.38 41.32
C SER A 59 -52.29 55.52 42.31
N ILE A 60 -51.79 54.33 42.68
CA ILE A 60 -52.42 53.48 43.70
C ILE A 60 -52.52 54.18 45.06
N GLN A 61 -51.47 54.91 45.47
CA GLN A 61 -51.45 55.65 46.74
C GLN A 61 -52.44 56.83 46.76
N SER A 62 -52.86 57.32 45.60
CA SER A 62 -53.84 58.41 45.51
C SER A 62 -55.29 57.96 45.78
N PHE A 63 -55.57 56.66 45.75
CA PHE A 63 -56.90 56.09 46.02
C PHE A 63 -57.14 55.86 47.51
N GLU A 64 -58.41 55.86 47.92
CA GLU A 64 -58.79 55.44 49.28
C GLU A 64 -58.45 53.96 49.51
N SER A 65 -58.01 53.62 50.72
CA SER A 65 -57.60 52.26 51.07
C SER A 65 -58.71 51.24 50.80
N GLY A 66 -58.46 50.30 49.89
CA GLY A 66 -59.41 49.26 49.49
C GLY A 66 -60.37 49.64 48.36
N ASN A 67 -60.27 50.85 47.80
CA ASN A 67 -61.14 51.35 46.73
C ASN A 67 -60.31 51.92 45.56
N VAL A 68 -59.67 51.03 44.79
CA VAL A 68 -58.96 51.40 43.56
C VAL A 68 -59.96 51.51 42.42
N ASP A 69 -60.10 52.70 41.84
CA ASP A 69 -60.93 52.90 40.65
C ASP A 69 -60.14 52.54 39.38
N LEU A 70 -60.38 51.32 38.89
CA LEU A 70 -59.76 50.82 37.66
C LEU A 70 -60.18 51.58 36.40
N TYR A 71 -61.23 52.41 36.49
CA TYR A 71 -61.72 53.24 35.38
C TYR A 71 -61.28 54.70 35.50
N ASN A 72 -60.47 55.04 36.49
CA ASN A 72 -59.81 56.33 36.54
C ASN A 72 -58.97 56.51 35.26
N PRO A 73 -59.17 57.58 34.46
CA PRO A 73 -58.52 57.74 33.16
C PRO A 73 -56.99 57.76 33.25
N ASP A 74 -56.44 58.37 34.30
CA ASP A 74 -54.99 58.46 34.49
C ASP A 74 -54.40 57.09 34.83
N PHE A 75 -55.04 56.36 35.75
CA PHE A 75 -54.65 54.99 36.10
C PHE A 75 -54.78 54.03 34.91
N PHE A 76 -55.87 54.15 34.15
CA PHE A 76 -56.11 53.37 32.94
C PHE A 76 -55.02 53.65 31.88
N ASN A 77 -54.72 54.92 31.62
CA ASN A 77 -53.72 55.32 30.63
C ASN A 77 -52.30 54.88 31.02
N ILE A 78 -51.91 55.00 32.31
CA ILE A 78 -50.61 54.50 32.80
C ILE A 78 -50.50 53.00 32.54
N ILE A 79 -51.54 52.22 32.83
CA ILE A 79 -51.48 50.76 32.71
C ILE A 79 -51.56 50.30 31.27
N PHE A 80 -52.65 50.62 30.57
CA PHE A 80 -52.90 50.05 29.26
C PHE A 80 -51.92 50.55 28.22
N THR A 81 -51.60 51.85 28.23
CA THR A 81 -50.69 52.43 27.23
C THR A 81 -49.24 52.03 27.48
N SER A 82 -48.76 52.07 28.74
CA SER A 82 -47.39 51.65 29.04
C SER A 82 -47.16 50.17 28.78
N ILE A 83 -48.12 49.30 29.13
CA ILE A 83 -48.00 47.86 28.85
C ILE A 83 -47.90 47.62 27.35
N ALA A 84 -48.66 48.36 26.56
CA ALA A 84 -48.66 48.20 25.11
C ALA A 84 -47.31 48.64 24.48
N ASP A 85 -46.73 49.77 24.91
CA ASP A 85 -45.38 50.18 24.50
C ASP A 85 -44.28 49.22 25.00
N ILE A 86 -44.40 48.72 26.24
CA ILE A 86 -43.47 47.72 26.78
C ILE A 86 -43.51 46.45 25.93
N HIS A 87 -44.71 46.00 25.57
CA HIS A 87 -44.90 44.83 24.71
C HIS A 87 -44.28 45.05 23.33
N ALA A 88 -44.57 46.19 22.69
CA ALA A 88 -44.01 46.54 21.40
C ALA A 88 -42.47 46.59 21.42
N GLY A 89 -41.88 47.20 22.47
CA GLY A 89 -40.43 47.23 22.65
C GLY A 89 -39.81 45.84 22.78
N ILE A 90 -40.44 44.94 23.55
CA ILE A 90 -39.98 43.54 23.71
C ILE A 90 -40.08 42.77 22.38
N GLU A 91 -41.18 42.91 21.65
CA GLU A 91 -41.36 42.23 20.37
C GLU A 91 -40.38 42.70 19.32
N HIS A 92 -40.10 43.99 19.27
CA HIS A 92 -39.10 44.54 18.36
C HIS A 92 -37.69 43.99 18.67
N ILE A 93 -37.32 43.91 19.96
CA ILE A 93 -36.08 43.25 20.38
C ILE A 93 -36.07 41.77 19.95
N SER A 94 -37.18 41.05 20.16
CA SER A 94 -37.31 39.64 19.76
C SER A 94 -37.16 39.45 18.25
N TYR A 95 -37.74 40.34 17.44
CA TYR A 95 -37.62 40.33 15.98
C TYR A 95 -36.16 40.51 15.52
N ILE A 96 -35.45 41.49 16.09
CA ILE A 96 -34.02 41.70 15.81
C ILE A 96 -33.19 40.47 16.19
N PHE A 97 -33.46 39.86 17.36
CA PHE A 97 -32.76 38.65 17.78
C PHE A 97 -32.97 37.48 16.81
N ILE A 98 -34.20 37.26 16.33
CA ILE A 98 -34.52 36.20 15.36
C ILE A 98 -33.76 36.43 14.05
N GLN A 99 -33.77 37.66 13.53
CA GLN A 99 -33.05 38.05 12.31
C GLN A 99 -31.54 37.81 12.43
N LEU A 100 -30.95 38.21 13.56
CA LEU A 100 -29.52 37.98 13.82
C LEU A 100 -29.20 36.48 13.92
N LEU A 101 -30.04 35.72 14.63
CA LEU A 101 -29.86 34.28 14.77
C LEU A 101 -29.97 33.56 13.42
N GLU A 102 -30.96 33.91 12.60
CA GLU A 102 -31.16 33.34 11.26
C GLU A 102 -29.98 33.66 10.33
N LYS A 103 -29.50 34.90 10.36
CA LYS A 103 -28.31 35.30 9.59
C LYS A 103 -27.06 34.52 10.01
N HIS A 104 -26.82 34.35 11.30
CA HIS A 104 -25.66 33.59 11.79
C HIS A 104 -25.79 32.09 11.46
N THR A 105 -26.99 31.54 11.62
CA THR A 105 -27.26 30.12 11.34
C THR A 105 -27.11 29.80 9.85
N SER A 106 -27.64 30.65 8.97
CA SER A 106 -27.54 30.45 7.52
C SER A 106 -26.10 30.55 7.02
N LEU A 107 -25.31 31.49 7.52
CA LEU A 107 -23.90 31.63 7.17
C LEU A 107 -23.09 30.39 7.60
N PHE A 108 -23.34 29.89 8.82
CA PHE A 108 -22.70 28.68 9.32
C PHE A 108 -23.08 27.44 8.51
N ALA A 109 -24.36 27.30 8.17
CA ALA A 109 -24.85 26.20 7.33
C ALA A 109 -24.20 26.22 5.94
N LEU A 110 -24.12 27.40 5.30
CA LEU A 110 -23.48 27.57 3.99
C LEU A 110 -22.00 27.17 4.04
N LEU A 111 -21.26 27.64 5.05
CA LEU A 111 -19.84 27.32 5.22
C LEU A 111 -19.61 25.81 5.38
N ASN A 112 -20.45 25.14 6.18
CA ASN A 112 -20.35 23.70 6.38
C ASN A 112 -20.62 22.90 5.11
N ILE A 113 -21.61 23.30 4.31
CA ILE A 113 -21.90 22.63 3.03
C ILE A 113 -20.71 22.76 2.09
N ILE A 114 -20.11 23.95 1.98
CA ILE A 114 -18.93 24.17 1.13
C ILE A 114 -17.76 23.30 1.60
N LEU A 115 -17.49 23.27 2.90
CA LEU A 115 -16.42 22.43 3.47
C LEU A 115 -16.66 20.94 3.22
N PHE A 116 -17.90 20.47 3.35
CA PHE A 116 -18.24 19.06 3.12
C PHE A 116 -18.06 18.65 1.65
N VAL A 117 -18.51 19.51 0.71
CA VAL A 117 -18.31 19.29 -0.73
C VAL A 117 -16.82 19.28 -1.08
N ALA A 118 -16.05 20.21 -0.53
CA ALA A 118 -14.60 20.26 -0.73
C ALA A 118 -13.90 18.99 -0.19
N ALA A 119 -14.30 18.51 0.99
CA ALA A 119 -13.76 17.28 1.57
C ALA A 119 -14.06 16.05 0.72
N ILE A 120 -15.29 15.91 0.20
CA ILE A 120 -15.66 14.82 -0.72
C ILE A 120 -14.82 14.89 -2.01
N ALA A 121 -14.69 16.08 -2.60
CA ALA A 121 -13.89 16.26 -3.81
C ALA A 121 -12.43 15.86 -3.59
N LEU A 122 -11.84 16.26 -2.45
CA LEU A 122 -10.48 15.88 -2.07
C LEU A 122 -10.34 14.36 -1.91
N LEU A 123 -11.30 13.69 -1.26
CA LEU A 123 -11.29 12.24 -1.09
C LEU A 123 -11.32 11.50 -2.43
N VAL A 124 -12.15 11.97 -3.37
CA VAL A 124 -12.21 11.38 -4.72
C VAL A 124 -10.89 11.58 -5.47
N LEU A 125 -10.27 12.77 -5.38
CA LEU A 125 -8.97 13.04 -6.00
C LEU A 125 -7.86 12.17 -5.43
N ILE A 126 -7.80 12.01 -4.10
CA ILE A 126 -6.83 11.14 -3.44
C ILE A 126 -7.06 9.68 -3.85
N SER A 127 -8.32 9.23 -3.86
CA SER A 127 -8.67 7.87 -4.29
C SER A 127 -8.21 7.61 -5.72
N PHE A 128 -8.43 8.55 -6.65
CA PHE A 128 -7.98 8.41 -8.03
C PHE A 128 -6.45 8.35 -8.14
N GLY A 129 -5.74 9.21 -7.41
CA GLY A 129 -4.27 9.21 -7.38
C GLY A 129 -3.65 7.94 -6.78
N LEU A 130 -4.32 7.30 -5.83
CA LEU A 130 -3.89 6.02 -5.27
C LEU A 130 -4.22 4.83 -6.16
N ILE A 131 -5.37 4.86 -6.85
CA ILE A 131 -5.85 3.72 -7.66
C ILE A 131 -5.17 3.67 -9.03
N THR A 132 -4.95 4.81 -9.69
CA THR A 132 -4.32 4.84 -11.02
C THR A 132 -2.97 4.13 -11.14
N PRO A 133 -2.04 4.19 -10.18
CA PRO A 133 -0.76 3.48 -10.28
C PRO A 133 -0.86 1.98 -10.00
N ILE A 134 -1.92 1.50 -9.32
CA ILE A 134 -2.03 0.09 -8.87
C ILE A 134 -1.89 -0.92 -10.02
N PRO A 135 -2.58 -0.78 -11.17
CA PRO A 135 -2.45 -1.74 -12.27
C PRO A 135 -1.02 -1.84 -12.81
N ASN A 136 -0.32 -0.71 -12.92
CA ASN A 136 1.06 -0.70 -13.41
C ASN A 136 1.99 -1.37 -12.40
N THR A 137 1.88 -1.02 -11.11
CA THR A 137 2.67 -1.66 -10.05
C THR A 137 2.40 -3.16 -9.95
N LEU A 138 1.15 -3.60 -10.10
CA LEU A 138 0.80 -5.02 -10.11
C LEU A 138 1.38 -5.75 -11.33
N ASN A 139 1.40 -5.11 -12.50
CA ASN A 139 2.00 -5.68 -13.70
C ASN A 139 3.53 -5.82 -13.54
N ASP A 140 4.19 -4.81 -12.97
CA ASP A 140 5.62 -4.85 -12.67
C ASP A 140 5.94 -5.97 -11.66
N ILE A 141 5.16 -6.07 -10.57
CA ILE A 141 5.29 -7.15 -9.58
C ILE A 141 5.05 -8.52 -10.24
N SER A 142 4.04 -8.64 -11.12
CA SER A 142 3.76 -9.90 -11.82
C SER A 142 4.93 -10.32 -12.72
N GLN A 143 5.55 -9.37 -13.42
CA GLN A 143 6.72 -9.65 -14.26
C GLN A 143 7.92 -10.06 -13.41
N ILE A 144 8.19 -9.34 -12.32
CA ILE A 144 9.25 -9.67 -11.37
C ILE A 144 9.00 -11.05 -10.75
N SER A 145 7.77 -11.36 -10.31
CA SER A 145 7.41 -12.67 -9.77
C SER A 145 7.56 -13.78 -10.80
N ALA A 146 7.19 -13.56 -12.06
CA ALA A 146 7.40 -14.53 -13.13
C ALA A 146 8.89 -14.77 -13.39
N GLN A 147 9.72 -13.71 -13.36
CA GLN A 147 11.17 -13.81 -13.45
C GLN A 147 11.76 -14.54 -12.25
N ILE A 148 11.30 -14.26 -11.03
CA ILE A 148 11.70 -14.96 -9.81
C ILE A 148 11.29 -16.42 -9.88
N GLU A 149 10.11 -16.76 -10.38
CA GLU A 149 9.66 -18.15 -10.55
C GLU A 149 10.53 -18.89 -11.58
N GLN A 150 10.88 -18.24 -12.69
CA GLN A 150 11.81 -18.79 -13.67
C GLN A 150 13.22 -18.97 -13.09
N LEU A 151 13.72 -17.98 -12.34
CA LEU A 151 14.99 -18.05 -11.63
C LEU A 151 14.96 -19.13 -10.53
N ALA A 152 13.86 -19.29 -9.82
CA ALA A 152 13.69 -20.32 -8.78
C ALA A 152 13.62 -21.73 -9.39
N LYS A 153 13.00 -21.90 -10.56
CA LYS A 153 13.08 -23.14 -11.35
C LYS A 153 14.51 -23.41 -11.84
N LEU A 154 15.26 -22.37 -12.21
CA LEU A 154 16.69 -22.47 -12.51
C LEU A 154 17.57 -22.72 -11.27
N HIS A 155 17.09 -22.37 -10.07
CA HIS A 155 17.81 -22.53 -8.79
C HIS A 155 17.45 -23.82 -8.05
N GLN A 156 16.54 -24.64 -8.58
CA GLN A 156 16.41 -26.02 -8.12
C GLN A 156 17.62 -26.79 -8.63
N ILE A 157 18.54 -27.06 -7.71
CA ILE A 157 19.69 -27.94 -7.92
C ILE A 157 19.15 -29.34 -8.19
N GLU A 158 18.90 -29.66 -9.45
CA GLU A 158 18.72 -31.04 -9.87
C GLU A 158 20.14 -31.62 -9.97
N ARG A 159 20.57 -32.31 -8.92
CA ARG A 159 21.84 -33.01 -8.90
C ARG A 159 21.90 -33.95 -10.11
N VAL A 160 23.07 -34.09 -10.72
CA VAL A 160 23.27 -35.09 -11.77
C VAL A 160 23.41 -36.44 -11.07
N GLU A 161 22.29 -37.12 -10.89
CA GLU A 161 22.21 -38.40 -10.20
C GLU A 161 22.22 -39.58 -11.20
N TRP A 162 22.69 -40.72 -10.71
CA TRP A 162 22.56 -41.99 -11.44
C TRP A 162 21.09 -42.32 -11.67
N LYS A 163 20.76 -42.71 -12.89
CA LYS A 163 19.41 -43.13 -13.28
C LYS A 163 19.48 -44.51 -13.92
N GLU A 164 18.41 -45.28 -13.82
CA GLU A 164 18.33 -46.64 -14.36
C GLU A 164 18.48 -46.67 -15.90
N ASP A 165 18.12 -45.59 -16.59
CA ASP A 165 18.32 -45.45 -18.04
C ASP A 165 19.79 -45.24 -18.46
N MET A 166 20.71 -45.09 -17.49
CA MET A 166 22.15 -45.06 -17.72
C MET A 166 22.81 -46.43 -17.54
N ALA A 167 22.08 -47.44 -17.06
CA ALA A 167 22.65 -48.76 -16.79
C ALA A 167 23.01 -49.48 -18.09
N THR A 168 24.24 -50.00 -18.14
CA THR A 168 24.74 -50.83 -19.23
C THR A 168 24.53 -52.33 -18.97
N GLU A 169 24.02 -52.69 -17.79
CA GLU A 169 23.94 -54.06 -17.26
C GLU A 169 25.31 -54.74 -17.06
N ILE A 170 26.41 -53.99 -17.22
CA ILE A 170 27.78 -54.46 -17.01
C ILE A 170 28.31 -53.76 -15.75
N PRO A 171 28.41 -54.46 -14.59
CA PRO A 171 28.73 -53.83 -13.30
C PRO A 171 30.02 -53.01 -13.29
N ARG A 172 30.99 -53.39 -14.12
CA ARG A 172 32.26 -52.68 -14.28
C ARG A 172 32.09 -51.30 -14.92
N LEU A 173 31.25 -51.20 -15.96
CA LEU A 173 31.00 -49.93 -16.66
C LEU A 173 30.15 -49.01 -15.77
N ASP A 174 29.07 -49.56 -15.19
CA ASP A 174 28.18 -48.79 -14.31
C ASP A 174 28.91 -48.25 -13.07
N LEU A 175 29.86 -49.00 -12.51
CA LEU A 175 30.70 -48.53 -11.41
C LEU A 175 31.54 -47.32 -11.83
N GLY A 176 32.08 -47.36 -13.03
CA GLY A 176 32.84 -46.27 -13.62
C GLY A 176 32.01 -45.02 -13.88
N HIS A 177 30.83 -45.18 -14.46
CA HIS A 177 29.87 -44.08 -14.67
C HIS A 177 29.43 -43.43 -13.37
N LYS A 178 29.06 -44.23 -12.36
CA LYS A 178 28.72 -43.75 -11.02
C LYS A 178 29.87 -42.95 -10.42
N LYS A 179 31.11 -43.43 -10.57
CA LYS A 179 32.28 -42.72 -10.07
C LYS A 179 32.50 -41.38 -10.77
N VAL A 180 32.27 -41.29 -12.08
CA VAL A 180 32.30 -40.02 -12.82
C VAL A 180 31.22 -39.06 -12.27
N LEU A 181 29.97 -39.50 -12.12
CA LEU A 181 28.88 -38.66 -11.60
C LEU A 181 29.14 -38.20 -10.16
N GLU A 182 29.68 -39.07 -9.31
CA GLU A 182 30.10 -38.71 -7.95
C GLU A 182 31.16 -37.59 -7.96
N THR A 183 32.21 -37.73 -8.77
CA THR A 183 33.28 -36.73 -8.85
C THR A 183 32.76 -35.41 -9.45
N ILE A 184 31.83 -35.46 -10.41
CA ILE A 184 31.11 -34.27 -10.89
C ILE A 184 30.38 -33.57 -9.73
N MET A 185 29.62 -34.32 -8.92
CA MET A 185 28.89 -33.74 -7.79
C MET A 185 29.83 -33.19 -6.72
N CYS A 186 31.00 -33.80 -6.49
CA CYS A 186 32.02 -33.23 -5.61
C CYS A 186 32.47 -31.84 -6.07
N VAL A 187 32.73 -31.65 -7.37
CA VAL A 187 33.11 -30.35 -7.95
C VAL A 187 32.01 -29.31 -7.69
N VAL A 188 30.75 -29.65 -8.02
CA VAL A 188 29.59 -28.77 -7.83
C VAL A 188 29.40 -28.41 -6.35
N ASP A 189 29.47 -29.39 -5.45
CA ASP A 189 29.29 -29.18 -4.01
C ASP A 189 30.39 -28.30 -3.41
N LYS A 190 31.63 -28.41 -3.93
CA LYS A 190 32.76 -27.57 -3.50
C LYS A 190 32.57 -26.13 -3.93
N VAL A 191 32.16 -25.90 -5.17
CA VAL A 191 31.88 -24.55 -5.69
C VAL A 191 30.71 -23.92 -4.93
N LYS A 192 29.64 -24.67 -4.70
CA LYS A 192 28.49 -24.20 -3.89
C LYS A 192 28.90 -23.83 -2.46
N LYS A 193 29.80 -24.59 -1.84
CA LYS A 193 30.34 -24.28 -0.50
C LYS A 193 31.17 -23.00 -0.51
N ILE A 194 31.90 -22.70 -1.59
CA ILE A 194 32.64 -21.45 -1.74
C ILE A 194 31.67 -20.27 -1.89
N GLU A 195 30.62 -20.42 -2.71
CA GLU A 195 29.61 -19.38 -2.96
C GLU A 195 28.79 -19.02 -1.70
N THR A 196 28.49 -20.01 -0.87
CA THR A 196 27.58 -19.87 0.30
C THR A 196 28.29 -19.84 1.65
N GLY A 197 29.59 -20.14 1.65
CA GLY A 197 30.41 -20.30 2.86
C GLY A 197 31.06 -19.01 3.34
N PRO A 198 31.98 -19.10 4.32
CA PRO A 198 32.76 -17.96 4.78
C PRO A 198 33.63 -17.39 3.64
N LEU A 199 33.89 -16.08 3.70
CA LEU A 199 34.77 -15.39 2.76
C LEU A 199 36.17 -16.03 2.80
N ILE A 200 36.54 -16.70 1.70
CA ILE A 200 37.89 -17.17 1.43
C ILE A 200 38.54 -16.25 0.37
N SER A 201 39.87 -16.30 0.26
CA SER A 201 40.54 -15.56 -0.81
C SER A 201 40.19 -16.16 -2.17
N GLN A 202 40.18 -15.33 -3.22
CA GLN A 202 39.92 -15.81 -4.58
C GLN A 202 40.97 -16.85 -5.02
N GLU A 203 42.23 -16.68 -4.62
CA GLU A 203 43.30 -17.62 -4.93
C GLU A 203 43.07 -19.00 -4.29
N ASP A 204 42.62 -19.04 -3.04
CA ASP A 204 42.29 -20.31 -2.37
C ASP A 204 41.08 -20.98 -3.01
N ALA A 205 40.06 -20.20 -3.39
CA ALA A 205 38.89 -20.69 -4.10
C ALA A 205 39.29 -21.34 -5.44
N ASP A 206 40.13 -20.65 -6.22
CA ASP A 206 40.60 -21.11 -7.52
C ASP A 206 41.38 -22.43 -7.38
N ASN A 207 42.31 -22.50 -6.43
CA ASN A 207 43.10 -23.71 -6.19
C ASN A 207 42.24 -24.93 -5.82
N ILE A 208 41.23 -24.73 -4.95
CA ILE A 208 40.30 -25.79 -4.57
C ILE A 208 39.49 -26.27 -5.79
N ILE A 209 39.00 -25.34 -6.61
CA ILE A 209 38.20 -25.70 -7.80
C ILE A 209 39.07 -26.49 -8.79
N LEU A 210 40.30 -26.03 -9.05
CA LEU A 210 41.22 -26.68 -9.98
C LEU A 210 41.57 -28.11 -9.53
N GLU A 211 41.85 -28.32 -8.24
CA GLU A 211 42.13 -29.66 -7.70
C GLU A 211 40.96 -30.63 -7.94
N GLN A 212 39.71 -30.16 -7.78
CA GLN A 212 38.53 -30.99 -8.04
C GLN A 212 38.35 -31.31 -9.53
N PHE A 213 38.68 -30.37 -10.41
CA PHE A 213 38.65 -30.61 -11.86
C PHE A 213 39.74 -31.59 -12.31
N ASP A 214 40.93 -31.54 -11.70
CA ASP A 214 42.00 -32.50 -11.97
C ASP A 214 41.57 -33.93 -11.60
N GLU A 215 40.87 -34.10 -10.47
CA GLU A 215 40.28 -35.39 -10.09
C GLU A 215 39.24 -35.86 -11.13
N LEU A 216 38.35 -34.96 -11.57
CA LEU A 216 37.34 -35.28 -12.58
C LEU A 216 37.97 -35.69 -13.91
N LEU A 217 39.01 -34.98 -14.35
CA LEU A 217 39.77 -35.30 -15.56
C LEU A 217 40.39 -36.69 -15.47
N LEU A 218 41.00 -37.02 -14.32
CA LEU A 218 41.61 -38.33 -14.10
C LEU A 218 40.57 -39.46 -14.16
N VAL A 219 39.47 -39.33 -13.43
CA VAL A 219 38.41 -40.35 -13.37
C VAL A 219 37.77 -40.54 -14.75
N THR A 220 37.47 -39.46 -15.46
CA THR A 220 36.89 -39.50 -16.82
C THR A 220 37.83 -40.17 -17.81
N THR A 221 39.13 -39.84 -17.76
CA THR A 221 40.14 -40.45 -18.64
C THR A 221 40.25 -41.94 -18.39
N ALA A 222 40.26 -42.34 -17.11
CA ALA A 222 40.33 -43.75 -16.74
C ALA A 222 39.11 -44.53 -17.23
N GLN A 223 37.91 -43.96 -17.12
CA GLN A 223 36.68 -44.57 -17.61
C GLN A 223 36.71 -44.79 -19.13
N PHE A 224 37.00 -43.73 -19.88
CA PHE A 224 37.07 -43.80 -21.34
C PHE A 224 38.13 -44.81 -21.82
N ALA A 225 39.30 -44.81 -21.19
CA ALA A 225 40.35 -45.76 -21.51
C ALA A 225 39.93 -47.22 -21.22
N ASP A 226 39.14 -47.44 -20.16
CA ASP A 226 38.67 -48.78 -19.81
C ASP A 226 37.61 -49.30 -20.79
N GLU A 227 36.63 -48.47 -21.14
CA GLU A 227 35.64 -48.77 -22.18
C GLU A 227 36.32 -49.11 -23.51
N GLU A 228 37.27 -48.30 -23.95
CA GLU A 228 38.02 -48.55 -25.19
C GLU A 228 38.85 -49.83 -25.14
N LYS A 229 39.40 -50.16 -23.97
CA LYS A 229 40.12 -51.42 -23.76
C LYS A 229 39.17 -52.60 -23.83
N LEU A 230 37.96 -52.49 -23.27
CA LEU A 230 36.92 -53.52 -23.36
C LEU A 230 36.45 -53.70 -24.80
N MET A 231 36.14 -52.62 -25.52
CA MET A 231 35.75 -52.65 -26.92
C MET A 231 36.80 -53.37 -27.79
N ARG A 232 38.09 -53.05 -27.59
CA ARG A 232 39.18 -53.74 -28.31
C ARG A 232 39.31 -55.21 -27.94
N LYS A 233 39.19 -55.53 -26.64
CA LYS A 233 39.38 -56.89 -26.13
C LYS A 233 38.31 -57.86 -26.64
N PHE A 234 37.08 -57.38 -26.77
CA PHE A 234 35.93 -58.19 -27.17
C PHE A 234 35.53 -58.00 -28.64
N GLU A 235 36.41 -57.39 -29.44
CA GLU A 235 36.22 -57.20 -30.89
C GLU A 235 34.92 -56.46 -31.25
N PHE A 236 34.62 -55.37 -30.52
CA PHE A 236 33.48 -54.49 -30.81
C PHE A 236 33.54 -53.96 -32.25
N PRO A 237 32.40 -53.80 -32.95
CA PRO A 237 32.39 -53.41 -34.37
C PRO A 237 33.23 -52.16 -34.65
N ALA A 238 34.18 -52.26 -35.56
CA ALA A 238 35.21 -51.24 -35.77
C ALA A 238 34.64 -49.85 -36.11
N ILE A 239 33.51 -49.79 -36.83
CA ILE A 239 32.82 -48.54 -37.17
C ILE A 239 32.26 -47.88 -35.90
N ALA A 240 31.58 -48.66 -35.05
CA ALA A 240 31.00 -48.18 -33.80
C ALA A 240 32.10 -47.78 -32.80
N MET A 241 33.15 -48.58 -32.66
CA MET A 241 34.32 -48.26 -31.82
C MET A 241 34.97 -46.92 -32.23
N LYS A 242 35.09 -46.65 -33.53
CA LYS A 242 35.64 -45.38 -34.03
C LYS A 242 34.74 -44.19 -33.70
N GLN A 243 33.43 -44.36 -33.79
CA GLN A 243 32.45 -43.33 -33.42
C GLN A 243 32.50 -43.04 -31.92
N HIS A 244 32.55 -44.09 -31.09
CA HIS A 244 32.69 -43.99 -29.63
C HIS A 244 33.95 -43.24 -29.22
N PHE A 245 35.10 -43.61 -29.78
CA PHE A 245 36.36 -42.91 -29.55
C PHE A 245 36.28 -41.41 -29.95
N SER A 246 35.64 -41.11 -31.08
CA SER A 246 35.43 -39.72 -31.50
C SER A 246 34.53 -38.94 -30.53
N ALA A 247 33.54 -39.60 -29.93
CA ALA A 247 32.68 -39.01 -28.91
C ALA A 247 33.49 -38.71 -27.63
N HIS A 248 34.30 -39.66 -27.14
CA HIS A 248 35.22 -39.43 -26.02
C HIS A 248 36.12 -38.22 -26.24
N VAL A 249 36.77 -38.12 -27.40
CA VAL A 249 37.62 -36.98 -27.74
C VAL A 249 36.83 -35.68 -27.73
N SER A 250 35.60 -35.67 -28.23
CA SER A 250 34.73 -34.48 -28.19
C SER A 250 34.34 -34.10 -26.77
N LEU A 251 33.98 -35.07 -25.92
CA LEU A 251 33.62 -34.86 -24.52
C LEU A 251 34.81 -34.32 -23.74
N PHE A 252 35.99 -34.90 -23.95
CA PHE A 252 37.22 -34.47 -23.29
C PHE A 252 37.61 -33.05 -23.67
N ARG A 253 37.48 -32.67 -24.95
CA ARG A 253 37.70 -31.28 -25.39
C ARG A 253 36.74 -30.29 -24.72
N LYS A 254 35.46 -30.66 -24.58
CA LYS A 254 34.47 -29.83 -23.87
C LYS A 254 34.84 -29.65 -22.40
N LEU A 255 35.24 -30.74 -21.72
CA LEU A 255 35.67 -30.69 -20.32
C LEU A 255 36.92 -29.83 -20.15
N MET A 256 37.93 -29.97 -21.02
CA MET A 256 39.14 -29.16 -20.99
C MET A 256 38.86 -27.67 -21.24
N ALA A 257 37.98 -27.33 -22.18
CA ALA A 257 37.58 -25.95 -22.42
C ALA A 257 36.84 -25.35 -21.22
N PHE A 258 36.00 -26.13 -20.55
CA PHE A 258 35.32 -25.70 -19.33
C PHE A 258 36.29 -25.53 -18.16
N HIS A 259 37.24 -26.46 -17.99
CA HIS A 259 38.33 -26.36 -17.01
C HIS A 259 39.18 -25.10 -17.24
N GLU A 260 39.55 -24.81 -18.49
CA GLU A 260 40.28 -23.58 -18.83
C GLU A 260 39.47 -22.32 -18.49
N LYS A 261 38.16 -22.34 -18.70
CA LYS A 261 37.25 -21.25 -18.31
C LYS A 261 37.24 -21.03 -16.80
N CYS A 262 37.28 -22.10 -16.00
CA CYS A 262 37.42 -22.01 -14.55
C CYS A 262 38.80 -21.46 -14.14
N ALA A 263 39.87 -21.85 -14.84
CA ALA A 263 41.25 -21.48 -14.52
C ALA A 263 41.65 -20.04 -14.93
N LYS A 264 41.11 -19.52 -16.05
CA LYS A 264 41.58 -18.28 -16.70
C LYS A 264 40.64 -17.10 -16.51
N VAL A 265 39.90 -17.06 -15.42
CA VAL A 265 38.93 -16.00 -15.15
C VAL A 265 39.65 -14.65 -15.22
N LYS A 266 39.36 -13.89 -16.28
CA LYS A 266 39.88 -12.53 -16.42
C LYS A 266 39.31 -11.71 -15.26
N LYS A 267 40.06 -10.73 -14.75
CA LYS A 267 39.64 -9.83 -13.64
C LYS A 267 38.23 -9.19 -13.79
N SER A 268 37.56 -9.32 -14.94
CA SER A 268 36.23 -8.79 -15.25
C SER A 268 35.14 -9.84 -15.47
N GLU A 269 35.44 -11.13 -15.51
CA GLU A 269 34.45 -12.21 -15.66
C GLU A 269 34.29 -12.93 -14.32
N SER A 270 33.08 -13.36 -13.99
CA SER A 270 32.83 -14.19 -12.82
C SER A 270 33.12 -15.65 -13.15
N GLN A 271 33.62 -16.41 -12.17
CA GLN A 271 33.74 -17.86 -12.32
C GLN A 271 32.37 -18.49 -12.60
N PRO A 272 32.31 -19.63 -13.32
CA PRO A 272 31.07 -20.39 -13.45
C PRO A 272 30.51 -20.74 -12.07
N SER A 273 29.23 -20.46 -11.87
CA SER A 273 28.55 -20.80 -10.63
C SER A 273 28.31 -22.31 -10.50
N ALA A 274 27.96 -22.78 -9.30
CA ALA A 274 27.56 -24.18 -9.10
C ALA A 274 26.41 -24.60 -10.04
N ASN A 275 25.48 -23.70 -10.34
CA ASN A 275 24.39 -23.96 -11.28
C ASN A 275 24.87 -24.03 -12.74
N ASP A 276 25.80 -23.17 -13.14
CA ASP A 276 26.40 -23.24 -14.49
C ASP A 276 27.10 -24.59 -14.70
N MET A 277 27.75 -25.11 -13.66
CA MET A 277 28.39 -26.42 -13.68
C MET A 277 27.36 -27.56 -13.82
N LEU A 278 26.25 -27.52 -13.09
CA LEU A 278 25.18 -28.52 -13.23
C LEU A 278 24.61 -28.59 -14.64
N ILE A 279 24.33 -27.44 -15.26
CA ILE A 279 23.84 -27.36 -16.64
C ILE A 279 24.87 -27.92 -17.61
N PHE A 280 26.15 -27.57 -17.42
CA PHE A 280 27.22 -28.13 -18.24
C PHE A 280 27.31 -29.65 -18.13
N PHE A 281 27.38 -30.19 -16.91
CA PHE A 281 27.60 -31.62 -16.69
C PHE A 281 26.41 -32.49 -17.11
N SER A 282 25.18 -32.03 -16.87
CA SER A 282 23.96 -32.73 -17.31
C SER A 282 23.85 -32.84 -18.83
N THR A 283 24.31 -31.82 -19.57
CA THR A 283 24.30 -31.82 -21.04
C THR A 283 25.57 -32.41 -21.67
N TRP A 284 26.60 -32.64 -20.86
CA TRP A 284 27.89 -33.16 -21.29
C TRP A 284 27.92 -34.69 -21.31
N ILE A 285 27.78 -35.35 -20.17
CA ILE A 285 28.07 -36.79 -20.05
C ILE A 285 26.81 -37.67 -20.10
N THR A 286 25.69 -37.18 -19.56
CA THR A 286 24.44 -37.97 -19.49
C THR A 286 23.95 -38.48 -20.85
N PRO A 287 23.98 -37.69 -21.95
CA PRO A 287 23.59 -38.21 -23.26
C PRO A 287 24.50 -39.33 -23.77
N HIS A 288 25.77 -39.36 -23.37
CA HIS A 288 26.70 -40.41 -23.76
C HIS A 288 26.38 -41.73 -23.05
N PHE A 289 26.18 -41.67 -21.74
CA PHE A 289 25.79 -42.82 -20.91
C PHE A 289 24.46 -43.43 -21.36
N THR A 290 23.47 -42.60 -21.69
CA THR A 290 22.11 -43.03 -22.09
C THR A 290 21.98 -43.41 -23.57
N SER A 291 23.06 -43.37 -24.36
CA SER A 291 23.00 -43.75 -25.77
C SER A 291 24.14 -44.65 -26.22
N MET A 292 25.39 -44.18 -26.15
CA MET A 292 26.53 -44.90 -26.74
C MET A 292 27.03 -46.02 -25.82
N ASP A 293 27.05 -45.80 -24.50
CA ASP A 293 27.62 -46.79 -23.58
C ASP A 293 26.69 -47.99 -23.38
N ILE A 294 25.37 -47.78 -23.57
CA ILE A 294 24.38 -48.86 -23.63
C ILE A 294 24.73 -49.85 -24.74
N ASP A 295 25.20 -49.39 -25.91
CA ASP A 295 25.57 -50.28 -27.02
C ASP A 295 26.73 -51.21 -26.64
N ILE A 296 27.69 -50.73 -25.81
CA ILE A 296 28.77 -51.57 -25.27
C ILE A 296 28.17 -52.63 -24.35
N GLY A 297 27.26 -52.23 -23.45
CA GLY A 297 26.59 -53.13 -22.52
C GLY A 297 25.85 -54.26 -23.23
N MET A 298 25.00 -53.91 -24.20
CA MET A 298 24.25 -54.85 -25.03
C MET A 298 25.17 -55.84 -25.77
N PHE A 299 26.28 -55.36 -26.31
CA PHE A 299 27.25 -56.20 -27.01
C PHE A 299 27.97 -57.17 -26.07
N LEU A 300 28.42 -56.71 -24.91
CA LEU A 300 29.11 -57.57 -23.94
C LEU A 300 28.18 -58.64 -23.37
N GLU A 301 26.91 -58.32 -23.16
CA GLU A 301 25.91 -59.29 -22.72
C GLU A 301 25.60 -60.33 -23.82
N ASP A 302 25.52 -59.91 -25.09
CA ASP A 302 25.38 -60.84 -26.22
C ASP A 302 26.58 -61.79 -26.34
N ILE A 303 27.81 -61.30 -26.17
CA ILE A 303 29.01 -62.18 -26.12
C ILE A 303 28.91 -63.17 -24.98
N LYS A 304 28.59 -62.70 -23.77
CA LYS A 304 28.45 -63.55 -22.58
C LYS A 304 27.40 -64.65 -22.77
N ASN A 305 26.33 -64.36 -23.49
CA ASN A 305 25.28 -65.33 -23.81
C ASN A 305 25.67 -66.34 -24.90
N ARG A 306 26.69 -66.03 -25.72
CA ARG A 306 27.20 -66.91 -26.79
C ARG A 306 28.26 -67.92 -26.32
N GLY A 307 28.87 -67.71 -25.15
CA GLY A 307 29.89 -68.58 -24.55
C GLY A 307 31.32 -68.11 -24.85
#